data_AF-A0A931YV82-F1
#
_entry.id   AF-A0A931YV82-F1
#
_cell.length_a   1.000
_cell.length_b   1.000
_cell.length_c   1.000
_cell.angle_alpha   90.00
_cell.angle_beta   90.00
_cell.angle_gamma   90.00
#
_symmetry.space_group_name_H-M   'P 1'
#
loop_
_entity.id
_entity.type
_entity.pdbx_description
1 polymer ?
#
loop_
_entity_poly.entity_id
_entity_poly.type
_entity_poly.pdbx_seq_one_letter_code
_entity_poly.pdbx_strand_id
1 'polypeptide(L)'
;MNAAPGCAVADGPDELRQAFKRLKDSVLPDLRGVLRIEHKPPVYAAAILVAVGCEALGRLRHTHISKVFVEELVLKRRPDIDERMAVDLFEALRNGLAHIYDTAYIQAGSSGPRIELIICWKNHEQLHLRPRRYPPGIYLHLPTMFEDLKAAFKKHDVALADGRWQAQALPALWKNVISADDRSIKRWRQFLAE
;
A
#
# COMPACT_ATOMS: atom_id res chain seq x y z
N MET A 1 11.18 20.68 25.92
CA MET A 1 10.96 20.11 24.58
C MET A 1 10.82 18.62 24.76
N ASN A 2 9.59 18.09 24.70
CA ASN A 2 9.34 16.65 24.83
C ASN A 2 9.58 16.00 23.47
N ALA A 3 10.54 15.08 23.42
CA ALA A 3 10.74 14.21 22.28
C ALA A 3 9.44 13.42 22.02
N ALA A 4 9.01 13.37 20.76
CA ALA A 4 7.91 12.52 20.35
C ALA A 4 8.22 11.07 20.76
N PRO A 5 7.23 10.27 21.21
CA PRO A 5 7.46 8.87 21.52
C PRO A 5 7.88 8.17 20.23
N GLY A 6 9.16 7.81 20.15
CA GLY A 6 9.66 6.96 19.09
C GLY A 6 8.89 5.65 19.13
N CYS A 7 8.38 5.22 17.97
CA CYS A 7 7.88 3.85 17.80
C CYS A 7 9.00 2.91 18.29
N ALA A 8 8.82 2.30 19.46
CA ALA A 8 9.74 1.32 20.00
C ALA A 8 9.91 0.22 18.94
N VAL A 9 11.13 0.13 18.43
CA VAL A 9 11.54 -0.97 17.56
C VAL A 9 11.61 -2.19 18.48
N ALA A 10 10.98 -3.30 18.10
CA ALA A 10 11.04 -4.50 18.90
C ALA A 10 12.50 -4.97 19.01
N ASP A 11 13.05 -5.01 20.21
CA ASP A 11 14.47 -5.27 20.46
C ASP A 11 14.77 -6.77 20.63
N GLY A 12 13.72 -7.62 20.64
CA GLY A 12 13.84 -9.09 20.68
C GLY A 12 12.76 -9.88 19.91
N PRO A 13 12.98 -11.19 19.64
CA PRO A 13 12.05 -12.02 18.85
C PRO A 13 10.63 -12.10 19.42
N ASP A 14 10.50 -12.10 20.75
CA ASP A 14 9.19 -12.17 21.41
C ASP A 14 8.45 -10.82 21.37
N GLU A 15 9.16 -9.71 21.49
CA GLU A 15 8.59 -8.37 21.31
C GLU A 15 8.09 -8.18 19.88
N LEU A 16 8.87 -8.66 18.89
CA LEU A 16 8.49 -8.61 17.48
C LEU A 16 7.21 -9.42 17.21
N ARG A 17 7.12 -10.64 17.77
CA ARG A 17 5.90 -11.47 17.69
C ARG A 17 4.71 -10.78 18.32
N GLN A 18 4.89 -10.17 19.50
CA GLN A 18 3.82 -9.42 20.17
C GLN A 18 3.38 -8.19 19.36
N ALA A 19 4.33 -7.42 18.83
CA ALA A 19 4.06 -6.25 18.00
C ALA A 19 3.32 -6.64 16.71
N PHE A 20 3.77 -7.71 16.04
CA PHE A 20 3.09 -8.27 14.87
C PHE A 20 1.66 -8.74 15.20
N LYS A 21 1.50 -9.49 16.31
CA LYS A 21 0.18 -9.96 16.75
C LYS A 21 -0.76 -8.78 17.01
N ARG A 22 -0.32 -7.76 17.75
CA ARG A 22 -1.11 -6.54 17.99
C ARG A 22 -1.51 -5.87 16.69
N LEU A 23 -0.57 -5.70 15.75
CA LEU A 23 -0.86 -5.10 14.45
C LEU A 23 -1.92 -5.90 13.68
N LYS A 24 -1.75 -7.22 13.58
CA LYS A 24 -2.67 -8.14 12.89
C LYS A 24 -4.07 -8.11 13.52
N ASP A 25 -4.13 -8.16 14.85
CA ASP A 25 -5.35 -8.20 15.64
C ASP A 25 -6.09 -6.84 15.68
N SER A 26 -5.43 -5.74 15.34
CA SER A 26 -6.08 -4.44 15.14
C SER A 26 -6.52 -4.25 13.68
N VAL A 27 -5.58 -4.33 12.73
CA VAL A 27 -5.83 -3.94 11.33
C VAL A 27 -6.84 -4.85 10.64
N LEU A 28 -6.74 -6.18 10.80
CA LEU A 28 -7.61 -7.09 10.05
C LEU A 28 -9.06 -7.07 10.55
N PRO A 29 -9.35 -7.07 11.86
CA PRO A 29 -10.71 -6.90 12.35
C PRO A 29 -11.32 -5.56 11.99
N ASP A 30 -10.56 -4.46 12.12
CA ASP A 30 -11.06 -3.11 11.79
C ASP A 30 -11.44 -3.01 10.31
N LEU A 31 -10.55 -3.43 9.40
CA LEU A 31 -10.84 -3.48 7.97
C LEU A 31 -12.05 -4.35 7.65
N ARG A 32 -12.18 -5.51 8.31
CA ARG A 32 -13.36 -6.38 8.13
C ARG A 32 -14.64 -5.69 8.57
N GLY A 33 -14.61 -4.96 9.69
CA GLY A 33 -15.75 -4.18 10.18
C GLY A 33 -16.16 -3.11 9.19
N VAL A 34 -15.17 -2.34 8.69
CA VAL A 34 -15.36 -1.27 7.70
C VAL A 34 -15.96 -1.82 6.39
N LEU A 35 -15.48 -2.95 5.90
CA LEU A 35 -15.98 -3.60 4.66
C LEU A 35 -17.42 -4.12 4.77
N ARG A 36 -17.98 -4.26 5.98
CA ARG A 36 -19.37 -4.67 6.21
C ARG A 36 -20.39 -3.53 6.14
N ILE A 37 -19.94 -2.28 6.04
CA ILE A 37 -20.82 -1.11 5.96
C ILE A 37 -21.43 -0.99 4.55
N GLU A 38 -22.76 -1.08 4.43
CA GLU A 38 -23.45 -1.11 3.12
C GLU A 38 -24.02 0.26 2.69
N HIS A 39 -24.63 1.01 3.61
CA HIS A 39 -25.48 2.15 3.24
C HIS A 39 -24.68 3.38 2.75
N LYS A 40 -23.41 3.49 3.15
CA LYS A 40 -22.43 4.50 2.71
C LYS A 40 -21.04 3.91 2.89
N PRO A 41 -20.53 3.15 1.91
CA PRO A 41 -19.27 2.44 2.07
C PRO A 41 -18.13 3.45 2.26
N PRO A 42 -17.37 3.38 3.37
CA PRO A 42 -16.30 4.31 3.67
C PRO A 42 -15.03 3.95 2.88
N VAL A 43 -15.12 4.02 1.55
CA VAL A 43 -14.11 3.55 0.59
C VAL A 43 -12.72 4.10 0.90
N TYR A 44 -12.60 5.40 1.16
CA TYR A 44 -11.32 6.04 1.43
C TYR A 44 -10.71 5.63 2.77
N ALA A 45 -11.53 5.49 3.81
CA ALA A 45 -11.05 5.03 5.12
C ALA A 45 -10.52 3.59 5.04
N ALA A 46 -11.23 2.71 4.33
CA ALA A 46 -10.77 1.35 4.09
C ALA A 46 -9.44 1.33 3.33
N ALA A 47 -9.30 2.16 2.30
CA ALA A 47 -8.10 2.22 1.49
C ALA A 47 -6.88 2.73 2.29
N ILE A 48 -7.07 3.75 3.14
CA ILE A 48 -6.04 4.24 4.08
C ILE A 48 -5.64 3.14 5.06
N LEU A 49 -6.61 2.44 5.66
CA LEU A 49 -6.32 1.36 6.61
C LEU A 49 -5.51 0.23 5.96
N VAL A 50 -5.75 -0.08 4.68
CA VAL A 50 -4.88 -1.00 3.93
C VAL A 50 -3.46 -0.46 3.80
N ALA A 51 -3.32 0.80 3.38
CA ALA A 51 -2.00 1.44 3.23
C ALA A 51 -1.22 1.47 4.56
N VAL A 52 -1.88 1.81 5.65
CA VAL A 52 -1.33 1.80 7.02
C VAL A 52 -0.92 0.39 7.44
N GLY A 53 -1.74 -0.63 7.12
CA GLY A 53 -1.41 -2.03 7.37
C GLY A 53 -0.14 -2.46 6.64
N CYS A 54 -0.02 -2.11 5.36
CA CYS A 54 1.19 -2.35 4.57
C CYS A 54 2.41 -1.64 5.14
N GLU A 55 2.27 -0.36 5.49
CA GLU A 55 3.36 0.43 6.07
C GLU A 55 3.85 -0.14 7.40
N ALA A 56 2.93 -0.43 8.32
CA ALA A 56 3.26 -0.96 9.62
C ALA A 56 3.94 -2.33 9.50
N LEU A 57 3.46 -3.18 8.58
CA LEU A 57 4.09 -4.47 8.31
C LEU A 57 5.48 -4.32 7.68
N GLY A 58 5.68 -3.33 6.80
CA GLY A 58 7.00 -2.99 6.27
C GLY A 58 7.97 -2.52 7.36
N ARG A 59 7.50 -1.65 8.26
CA ARG A 59 8.30 -1.18 9.42
C ARG A 59 8.71 -2.32 10.33
N LEU A 60 7.81 -3.26 10.64
CA LEU A 60 8.15 -4.46 11.44
C LEU A 60 9.18 -5.36 10.76
N ARG A 61 9.26 -5.33 9.42
CA ARG A 61 10.27 -6.05 8.64
C ARG A 61 11.57 -5.28 8.45
N HIS A 62 11.66 -4.05 8.97
CA HIS A 62 12.73 -3.11 8.67
C HIS A 62 12.89 -2.87 7.15
N THR A 63 11.80 -2.95 6.39
CA THR A 63 11.81 -2.64 4.95
C THR A 63 11.26 -1.24 4.69
N HIS A 64 11.41 -0.78 3.45
CA HIS A 64 10.77 0.46 3.04
C HIS A 64 9.24 0.39 3.25
N ILE A 65 8.64 1.49 3.69
CA ILE A 65 7.20 1.60 4.04
C ILE A 65 6.26 1.14 2.92
N SER A 66 6.66 1.29 1.66
CA SER A 66 5.86 0.87 0.49
C SER A 66 6.05 -0.59 0.12
N LYS A 67 7.07 -1.28 0.65
CA LYS A 67 7.55 -2.57 0.12
C LYS A 67 6.48 -3.65 0.17
N VAL A 68 5.73 -3.73 1.27
CA VAL A 68 4.62 -4.70 1.41
C VAL A 68 3.51 -4.41 0.40
N PHE A 69 3.15 -3.15 0.19
CA PHE A 69 2.13 -2.79 -0.80
C PHE A 69 2.59 -3.15 -2.22
N VAL A 70 3.81 -2.74 -2.57
CA VAL A 70 4.40 -2.99 -3.88
C VAL A 70 4.48 -4.48 -4.18
N GLU A 71 5.08 -5.27 -3.28
CA GLU A 71 5.33 -6.68 -3.52
C GLU A 71 4.06 -7.52 -3.42
N GLU A 72 3.28 -7.34 -2.34
CA GLU A 72 2.22 -8.28 -1.99
C GLU A 72 0.86 -7.91 -2.60
N LEU A 73 0.61 -6.63 -2.88
CA LEU A 73 -0.68 -6.15 -3.41
C LEU A 73 -0.60 -5.82 -4.90
N VAL A 74 0.50 -5.25 -5.39
CA VAL A 74 0.61 -4.81 -6.80
C VAL A 74 1.33 -5.83 -7.67
N LEU A 75 2.65 -6.01 -7.48
CA LEU A 75 3.50 -6.76 -8.40
C LEU A 75 3.16 -8.26 -8.42
N LYS A 76 2.70 -8.82 -7.30
CA LYS A 76 2.20 -10.20 -7.24
C LYS A 76 1.02 -10.44 -8.17
N ARG A 77 0.18 -9.43 -8.43
CA ARG A 77 -1.01 -9.52 -9.29
C ARG A 77 -0.76 -9.02 -10.70
N ARG A 78 0.05 -7.99 -10.85
CA ARG A 78 0.39 -7.34 -12.12
C ARG A 78 1.91 -7.16 -12.21
N PRO A 79 2.64 -8.24 -12.55
CA PRO A 79 4.10 -8.18 -12.72
C PRO A 79 4.55 -7.24 -13.86
N ASP A 80 3.62 -6.88 -14.74
CA ASP A 80 3.79 -5.92 -15.83
C ASP A 80 3.76 -4.45 -15.37
N ILE A 81 3.25 -4.16 -14.17
CA ILE A 81 3.38 -2.84 -13.55
C ILE A 81 4.82 -2.66 -13.09
N ASP A 82 5.45 -1.55 -13.47
CA ASP A 82 6.80 -1.21 -13.02
C ASP A 82 6.82 -0.94 -11.50
N GLU A 83 7.90 -1.36 -10.82
CA GLU A 83 8.04 -1.18 -9.36
C GLU A 83 7.87 0.29 -8.95
N ARG A 84 8.36 1.23 -9.77
CA ARG A 84 8.20 2.66 -9.47
C ARG A 84 6.75 3.11 -9.54
N MET A 85 6.00 2.65 -10.54
CA MET A 85 4.56 2.93 -10.63
C MET A 85 3.82 2.39 -9.41
N ALA A 86 4.17 1.20 -8.93
CA ALA A 86 3.60 0.63 -7.72
C ALA A 86 3.92 1.45 -6.46
N VAL A 87 5.11 2.06 -6.38
CA VAL A 87 5.46 3.02 -5.33
C VAL A 87 4.60 4.29 -5.44
N ASP A 88 4.45 4.84 -6.65
CA ASP A 88 3.62 6.03 -6.88
C ASP A 88 2.15 5.76 -6.47
N LEU A 89 1.61 4.55 -6.72
CA LEU A 89 0.29 4.11 -6.23
C LEU A 89 0.20 4.16 -4.70
N PHE A 90 1.20 3.60 -4.02
CA PHE A 90 1.23 3.58 -2.56
C PHE A 90 1.30 5.00 -1.98
N GLU A 91 2.18 5.85 -2.54
CA GLU A 91 2.36 7.22 -2.07
C GLU A 91 1.11 8.08 -2.31
N ALA A 92 0.48 7.96 -3.48
CA ALA A 92 -0.77 8.67 -3.75
C ALA A 92 -1.90 8.18 -2.84
N LEU A 93 -1.99 6.88 -2.57
CA LEU A 93 -2.99 6.34 -1.65
C LEU A 93 -2.76 6.82 -0.21
N ARG A 94 -1.52 6.74 0.27
CA ARG A 94 -1.13 7.17 1.62
C ARG A 94 -1.30 8.67 1.81
N ASN A 95 -0.77 9.48 0.90
CA ASN A 95 -0.70 10.93 1.06
C ASN A 95 -1.97 11.63 0.55
N GLY A 96 -2.52 11.19 -0.58
CA GLY A 96 -3.70 11.81 -1.20
C GLY A 96 -4.95 11.65 -0.34
N LEU A 97 -5.18 10.46 0.22
CA LEU A 97 -6.36 10.22 1.06
C LEU A 97 -6.20 10.76 2.49
N ALA A 98 -4.99 10.78 3.05
CA ALA A 98 -4.76 11.26 4.41
C ALA A 98 -4.83 12.80 4.53
N HIS A 99 -4.64 13.54 3.42
CA HIS A 99 -4.50 15.00 3.48
C HIS A 99 -5.59 15.78 2.72
N ILE A 100 -6.19 15.22 1.67
CA ILE A 100 -7.00 16.02 0.72
C ILE A 100 -8.48 15.58 0.70
N TYR A 101 -8.82 14.39 1.19
CA TYR A 101 -10.19 13.83 1.15
C TYR A 101 -10.85 13.87 -0.24
N ASP A 102 -10.04 13.85 -1.30
CA ASP A 102 -10.47 13.83 -2.70
C ASP A 102 -9.79 12.65 -3.43
N THR A 103 -10.26 12.29 -4.63
CA THR A 103 -9.65 11.21 -5.41
C THR A 103 -8.17 11.49 -5.60
N ALA A 104 -7.34 10.59 -5.07
CA ALA A 104 -5.90 10.76 -5.11
C ALA A 104 -5.44 10.69 -6.56
N TYR A 105 -4.91 11.79 -7.08
CA TYR A 105 -4.28 11.81 -8.40
C TYR A 105 -2.78 11.53 -8.26
N ILE A 106 -2.26 10.67 -9.13
CA ILE A 106 -0.82 10.59 -9.38
C ILE A 106 -0.51 11.58 -10.49
N GLN A 107 0.39 12.51 -10.20
CA GLN A 107 0.97 13.40 -11.20
C GLN A 107 2.22 12.71 -11.77
N ALA A 108 2.10 12.13 -12.98
CA ALA A 108 3.23 11.46 -13.62
C ALA A 108 4.25 12.49 -14.13
N GLY A 109 5.25 12.84 -13.33
CA GLY A 109 6.20 13.92 -13.66
C GLY A 109 5.56 15.31 -13.65
N SER A 110 6.37 16.37 -13.78
CA SER A 110 5.89 17.77 -13.73
C SER A 110 4.92 18.14 -14.86
N SER A 111 4.98 17.41 -15.99
CA SER A 111 4.26 17.73 -17.22
C SER A 111 3.47 16.56 -17.81
N GLY A 112 3.39 15.42 -17.10
CA GLY A 112 2.64 14.26 -17.58
C GLY A 112 1.17 14.25 -17.15
N PRO A 113 0.42 13.20 -17.53
CA PRO A 113 -1.00 13.12 -17.23
C PRO A 113 -1.25 12.99 -15.73
N ARG A 114 -2.39 13.52 -15.28
CA ARG A 114 -2.96 13.19 -13.97
C ARG A 114 -3.68 11.86 -14.08
N ILE A 115 -3.31 10.93 -13.23
CA ILE A 115 -3.84 9.57 -13.21
C ILE A 115 -4.69 9.43 -11.97
N GLU A 116 -5.99 9.22 -12.14
CA GLU A 116 -6.93 9.08 -11.04
C GLU A 116 -6.82 7.70 -10.38
N LEU A 117 -6.69 7.65 -9.04
CA LEU A 117 -6.90 6.43 -8.28
C LEU A 117 -8.39 6.21 -8.05
N ILE A 118 -8.96 5.22 -8.73
CA ILE A 118 -10.40 4.93 -8.67
C ILE A 118 -10.62 3.79 -7.67
N ILE A 119 -11.07 4.13 -6.46
CA ILE A 119 -11.25 3.15 -5.40
C ILE A 119 -12.62 2.49 -5.54
N CYS A 120 -12.62 1.20 -5.88
CA CYS A 120 -13.82 0.41 -6.07
C CYS A 120 -14.20 -0.36 -4.80
N TRP A 121 -15.50 -0.41 -4.53
CA TRP A 121 -16.07 -1.23 -3.45
C TRP A 121 -16.38 -2.66 -3.94
N LYS A 122 -17.29 -3.39 -3.28
CA LYS A 122 -17.63 -4.81 -3.46
C LYS A 122 -17.85 -5.33 -4.88
N ASN A 123 -18.21 -4.45 -5.81
CA ASN A 123 -18.41 -4.79 -7.21
C ASN A 123 -17.16 -4.36 -7.99
N HIS A 124 -16.86 -5.00 -9.11
CA HIS A 124 -15.73 -4.68 -9.98
C HIS A 124 -14.37 -5.29 -9.59
N GLU A 125 -14.36 -6.48 -8.97
CA GLU A 125 -13.12 -7.23 -8.74
C GLU A 125 -12.26 -7.37 -10.00
N GLN A 126 -12.89 -7.63 -11.15
CA GLN A 126 -12.23 -7.78 -12.44
C GLN A 126 -11.50 -6.51 -12.91
N LEU A 127 -11.79 -5.35 -12.30
CA LEU A 127 -11.11 -4.09 -12.63
C LEU A 127 -9.87 -3.86 -11.77
N HIS A 128 -9.59 -4.64 -10.73
CA HIS A 128 -8.45 -4.39 -9.85
C HIS A 128 -7.12 -4.26 -10.62
N LEU A 129 -6.43 -3.14 -10.41
CA LEU A 129 -5.20 -2.69 -11.09
C LEU A 129 -5.34 -2.52 -12.62
N ARG A 130 -6.54 -2.53 -13.19
CA ARG A 130 -6.73 -2.24 -14.61
C ARG A 130 -6.58 -0.74 -14.87
N PRO A 131 -5.91 -0.35 -15.96
CA PRO A 131 -5.90 1.03 -16.41
C PRO A 131 -7.27 1.43 -16.99
N ARG A 132 -7.62 2.71 -16.82
CA ARG A 132 -8.70 3.40 -17.55
C ARG A 132 -8.04 4.43 -18.45
N ARG A 133 -8.37 4.42 -19.75
CA ARG A 133 -7.70 5.28 -20.73
C ARG A 133 -8.15 6.74 -20.65
N TYR A 134 -9.44 7.00 -20.46
CA TYR A 134 -9.99 8.36 -20.47
C TYR A 134 -11.14 8.55 -19.46
N PRO A 135 -11.03 9.48 -18.50
CA PRO A 135 -9.77 10.14 -18.10
C PRO A 135 -8.76 9.10 -17.57
N PRO A 136 -7.43 9.33 -17.69
CA PRO A 136 -6.44 8.38 -17.21
C PRO A 136 -6.66 8.00 -15.75
N GLY A 137 -6.64 6.71 -15.45
CA GLY A 137 -6.83 6.23 -14.09
C GLY A 137 -6.47 4.77 -13.91
N ILE A 138 -6.50 4.32 -12.67
CA ILE A 138 -6.27 2.93 -12.29
C ILE A 138 -7.23 2.54 -11.17
N TYR A 139 -7.84 1.37 -11.30
CA TYR A 139 -8.83 0.89 -10.37
C TYR A 139 -8.19 0.15 -9.19
N LEU A 140 -8.62 0.48 -7.98
CA LEU A 140 -8.19 -0.15 -6.72
C LEU A 140 -9.39 -0.79 -6.03
N HIS A 141 -9.65 -2.06 -6.31
CA HIS A 141 -10.70 -2.84 -5.66
C HIS A 141 -10.36 -3.19 -4.19
N LEU A 142 -11.13 -2.66 -3.25
CA LEU A 142 -10.85 -2.76 -1.81
C LEU A 142 -10.92 -4.17 -1.23
N PRO A 143 -11.94 -5.00 -1.52
CA PRO A 143 -11.95 -6.38 -1.04
C PRO A 143 -10.72 -7.17 -1.49
N THR A 144 -10.25 -6.97 -2.73
CA THR A 144 -9.03 -7.64 -3.23
C THR A 144 -7.80 -7.17 -2.47
N MET A 145 -7.63 -5.85 -2.30
CA MET A 145 -6.53 -5.30 -1.50
C MET A 145 -6.52 -5.81 -0.05
N PHE A 146 -7.71 -5.98 0.54
CA PHE A 146 -7.84 -6.54 1.88
C PHE A 146 -7.45 -8.02 1.93
N GLU A 147 -7.89 -8.83 0.96
CA GLU A 147 -7.50 -10.25 0.90
C GLU A 147 -5.99 -10.41 0.66
N ASP A 148 -5.38 -9.53 -0.13
CA ASP A 148 -3.93 -9.51 -0.32
C ASP A 148 -3.18 -9.13 0.95
N LEU A 149 -3.66 -8.10 1.67
CA LEU A 149 -3.10 -7.73 2.95
C LEU A 149 -3.24 -8.87 3.97
N LYS A 150 -4.39 -9.54 4.03
CA LYS A 150 -4.58 -10.74 4.86
C LYS A 150 -3.59 -11.84 4.49
N ALA A 151 -3.38 -12.07 3.19
CA ALA A 151 -2.41 -13.06 2.70
C ALA A 151 -0.98 -12.67 3.09
N ALA A 152 -0.63 -11.38 3.03
CA ALA A 152 0.65 -10.86 3.50
C ALA A 152 0.82 -11.12 5.01
N PHE A 153 -0.16 -10.76 5.85
CA PHE A 153 -0.13 -11.10 7.28
C PHE A 153 0.02 -12.61 7.50
N LYS A 154 -0.71 -13.46 6.78
CA LYS A 154 -0.58 -14.92 6.91
C LYS A 154 0.81 -15.42 6.54
N LYS A 155 1.39 -14.96 5.43
CA LYS A 155 2.76 -15.28 5.01
C LYS A 155 3.78 -14.91 6.09
N HIS A 156 3.57 -13.76 6.71
CA HIS A 156 4.42 -13.19 7.76
C HIS A 156 4.27 -13.92 9.10
N ASP A 157 3.08 -14.37 9.44
CA ASP A 157 2.78 -15.22 10.60
C ASP A 157 3.56 -16.55 10.51
N VAL A 158 3.54 -17.19 9.34
CA VAL A 158 4.32 -18.42 9.06
C VAL A 158 5.82 -18.15 9.16
N ALA A 159 6.31 -17.04 8.60
CA ALA A 159 7.73 -16.70 8.68
C ALA A 159 8.21 -16.44 10.12
N LEU A 160 7.37 -15.83 10.98
CA LEU A 160 7.68 -15.64 12.41
C LEU A 160 7.68 -16.96 13.19
N ALA A 161 6.73 -17.86 12.89
CA ALA A 161 6.64 -19.17 13.51
C ALA A 161 7.87 -20.03 13.18
N ASP A 162 8.31 -20.00 11.91
CA ASP A 162 9.44 -20.78 11.42
C ASP A 162 10.82 -20.17 11.76
N GLY A 163 10.86 -19.01 12.45
CA GLY A 163 12.10 -18.28 12.71
C GLY A 163 12.77 -17.71 11.44
N ARG A 164 12.05 -17.70 10.31
CA ARG A 164 12.52 -17.20 9.00
C ARG A 164 12.25 -15.72 8.80
N TRP A 165 11.82 -15.01 9.85
CA TRP A 165 11.66 -13.56 9.79
C TRP A 165 13.02 -12.90 9.71
N GLN A 166 13.40 -12.53 8.49
CA GLN A 166 14.59 -11.73 8.26
C GLN A 166 14.17 -10.26 8.21
N ALA A 167 14.58 -9.50 9.23
CA ALA A 167 14.66 -8.06 9.11
C ALA A 167 15.58 -7.75 7.93
N GLN A 168 15.06 -7.14 6.87
CA GLN A 168 15.91 -6.70 5.78
C GLN A 168 16.58 -5.40 6.23
N ALA A 169 17.88 -5.24 5.99
CA ALA A 169 18.52 -3.96 6.26
C ALA A 169 17.92 -2.90 5.31
N LEU A 170 17.42 -1.79 5.86
CA LEU A 170 17.08 -0.61 5.07
C LEU A 170 18.34 -0.16 4.33
N PRO A 171 18.34 -0.07 2.98
CA PRO A 171 19.44 0.57 2.28
C PRO A 171 19.59 2.02 2.79
N ALA A 172 20.82 2.50 2.95
CA ALA A 172 21.10 3.84 3.49
C ALA A 172 20.50 5.00 2.66
N LEU A 173 19.98 4.71 1.46
CA LEU A 173 19.55 5.66 0.44
C LEU A 173 18.06 6.02 0.44
N TRP A 174 17.22 5.47 1.31
CA TRP A 174 15.78 5.83 1.34
C TRP A 174 15.48 7.07 2.20
N LYS A 175 16.47 7.96 2.36
CA LYS A 175 16.26 9.32 2.84
C LYS A 175 15.98 10.19 1.62
N ASN A 176 14.76 10.70 1.56
CA ASN A 176 14.26 11.74 0.65
C ASN A 176 13.61 11.22 -0.65
N VAL A 177 12.27 11.35 -0.65
CA VAL A 177 11.39 11.75 -1.76
C VAL A 177 12.11 11.89 -3.10
N ILE A 178 11.86 10.94 -4.00
CA ILE A 178 12.35 11.00 -5.38
C ILE A 178 11.27 11.72 -6.21
N SER A 179 11.58 12.93 -6.67
CA SER A 179 10.84 13.58 -7.75
C SER A 179 10.72 12.66 -8.95
N ALA A 180 9.52 12.54 -9.52
CA ALA A 180 9.24 11.75 -10.71
C ALA A 180 10.21 12.10 -11.85
N ASP A 181 10.99 11.11 -12.30
CA ASP A 181 11.88 11.26 -13.46
C ASP A 181 11.08 11.15 -14.76
N ASP A 182 11.66 11.60 -15.88
CA ASP A 182 11.02 11.52 -17.20
C ASP A 182 10.76 10.06 -17.65
N ARG A 183 11.44 9.07 -17.03
CA ARG A 183 11.23 7.64 -17.32
C ARG A 183 9.91 7.15 -16.74
N SER A 184 9.51 7.63 -15.56
CA SER A 184 8.18 7.37 -15.00
C SER A 184 7.06 7.82 -15.93
N ILE A 185 7.22 8.96 -16.62
CA ILE A 185 6.21 9.46 -17.57
C ILE A 185 6.02 8.48 -18.73
N LYS A 186 7.12 7.99 -19.32
CA LYS A 186 7.07 7.06 -20.45
C LYS A 186 6.40 5.74 -20.05
N ARG A 187 6.71 5.21 -18.87
CA ARG A 187 6.13 3.97 -18.34
C ARG A 187 4.64 4.09 -18.09
N TRP A 188 4.20 5.16 -17.44
CA TRP A 188 2.78 5.43 -17.22
C TRP A 188 2.01 5.58 -18.54
N ARG A 189 2.57 6.28 -19.54
CA ARG A 189 1.94 6.40 -20.87
C ARG A 189 1.80 5.05 -21.58
N GLN A 190 2.82 4.20 -21.52
CA GLN A 190 2.79 2.88 -22.12
C GLN A 190 1.71 2.00 -21.47
N PHE A 191 1.69 1.95 -20.13
CA PHE A 191 0.72 1.16 -19.37
C PHE A 191 -0.73 1.62 -19.61
N LEU A 192 -0.96 2.92 -19.74
CA LEU A 192 -2.30 3.47 -20.01
C LEU A 192 -2.77 3.29 -21.47
N ALA A 193 -1.89 2.87 -22.39
CA ALA A 193 -2.25 2.67 -23.80
C ALA A 193 -2.76 1.24 -24.09
N GLU A 194 -2.53 0.30 -23.18
CA GLU A 194 -3.06 -1.07 -23.20
C GLU A 194 -4.56 -1.10 -22.89
#